data_AF-A0A371HBT8-F1
#
_entry.id   AF-A0A371HBT8-F1
#
_cell.length_a   1.000
_cell.length_b   1.000
_cell.length_c   1.000
_cell.angle_alpha   90.00
_cell.angle_beta   90.00
_cell.angle_gamma   90.00
#
_symmetry.space_group_name_H-M   'P 1'
#
loop_
_entity.id
_entity.type
_entity.pdbx_description
1 polymer ?
#
loop_
_entity_poly.entity_id
_entity_poly.type
_entity_poly.pdbx_seq_one_letter_code
_entity_poly.pdbx_strand_id
1 'polypeptide(L)'
;MRSIQEIYDETKIINDLFCLFVDSEPLTFDEAIEDKSSLKLSKFDSGEKEDPTLFKSLVGSLMYLTSTRPDIMYAIGVVCCFMRTSTSTHMKATKRILRYLKGTFDFGLFYSSSNEFKL
;
A
#
# COMPACT_ATOMS: atom_id res chain seq x y z
N MET A 1 -11.23 -6.42 -20.49
CA MET A 1 -11.83 -5.21 -19.91
C MET A 1 -11.90 -5.41 -18.41
N ARG A 2 -11.34 -4.50 -17.61
CA ARG A 2 -11.64 -4.48 -16.17
C ARG A 2 -13.14 -4.24 -16.02
N SER A 3 -13.81 -4.99 -15.14
CA SER A 3 -15.23 -4.75 -14.88
C SER A 3 -15.38 -3.36 -14.28
N ILE A 4 -16.43 -2.64 -14.64
CA ILE A 4 -16.77 -1.36 -14.00
C ILE A 4 -16.87 -1.55 -12.48
N GLN A 5 -17.36 -2.72 -12.03
CA GLN A 5 -17.44 -3.05 -10.60
C GLN A 5 -16.06 -3.15 -9.93
N GLU A 6 -15.07 -3.78 -10.58
CA GLU A 6 -13.71 -3.87 -10.05
C GLU A 6 -13.08 -2.49 -9.88
N ILE A 7 -13.35 -1.57 -10.81
CA ILE A 7 -12.89 -0.19 -10.71
C ILE A 7 -13.57 0.49 -9.52
N TYR A 8 -14.90 0.46 -9.42
CA TYR A 8 -15.63 1.07 -8.30
C TYR A 8 -15.16 0.53 -6.94
N ASP A 9 -14.99 -0.78 -6.81
CA ASP A 9 -14.52 -1.42 -5.57
C ASP A 9 -13.08 -0.99 -5.24
N GLU A 10 -12.18 -0.92 -6.23
CA GLU A 10 -10.83 -0.41 -6.06
C GLU A 10 -10.81 1.06 -5.59
N THR A 11 -11.61 1.92 -6.22
CA THR A 11 -11.75 3.34 -5.83
C THR A 11 -12.31 3.50 -4.42
N LYS A 12 -13.25 2.64 -4.03
CA LYS A 12 -13.90 2.67 -2.73
C LYS A 12 -12.94 2.19 -1.64
N ILE A 13 -12.22 1.10 -1.88
CA ILE A 13 -11.21 0.57 -0.97
C ILE A 13 -10.10 1.60 -0.74
N ILE A 14 -9.59 2.25 -1.79
CA ILE A 14 -8.53 3.26 -1.64
C ILE A 14 -9.02 4.47 -0.82
N ASN A 15 -10.24 4.95 -1.08
CA ASN A 15 -10.80 6.08 -0.33
C ASN A 15 -11.11 5.71 1.12
N ASP A 16 -11.70 4.54 1.37
CA ASP A 16 -11.97 4.05 2.74
C ASP A 16 -10.67 3.87 3.52
N LEU A 17 -9.63 3.31 2.89
CA LEU A 17 -8.31 3.12 3.50
C LEU A 17 -7.61 4.45 3.76
N PHE A 18 -7.83 5.46 2.92
CA PHE A 18 -7.32 6.81 3.12
C PHE A 18 -7.99 7.50 4.32
N CYS A 19 -9.33 7.51 4.36
CA CYS A 19 -10.13 8.07 5.44
C CYS A 19 -9.84 7.42 6.79
N LEU A 20 -9.54 6.11 6.81
CA LEU A 20 -9.30 5.36 8.04
C LEU A 20 -7.87 5.47 8.57
N PHE A 21 -6.86 5.69 7.71
CA PHE A 21 -5.46 5.48 8.11
C PHE A 21 -4.48 6.61 7.79
N VAL A 22 -4.85 7.57 6.92
CA VAL A 22 -3.94 8.65 6.50
C VAL A 22 -4.30 10.01 7.08
N ASP A 23 -5.56 10.23 7.47
CA ASP A 23 -6.00 11.49 8.12
C ASP A 23 -5.51 11.64 9.58
N SER A 24 -4.80 10.65 10.13
CA SER A 24 -4.34 10.66 11.53
C SER A 24 -3.01 11.36 11.81
N GLU A 25 -2.22 11.79 10.82
CA GLU A 25 -1.19 12.84 10.93
C GLU A 25 -0.34 12.91 9.65
N PRO A 26 0.05 14.10 9.17
CA PRO A 26 1.09 14.21 8.16
C PRO A 26 2.40 13.69 8.75
N LEU A 27 3.16 12.88 7.99
CA LEU A 27 4.58 12.65 8.28
C LEU A 27 5.22 14.04 8.37
N THR A 28 5.62 14.45 9.57
CA THR A 28 6.22 15.75 9.78
C THR A 28 7.54 15.81 9.02
N PHE A 29 7.92 16.99 8.54
CA PHE A 29 9.11 17.21 7.73
C PHE A 29 10.38 16.63 8.39
N ASP A 30 10.43 16.61 9.73
CA ASP A 30 11.52 16.04 10.52
C ASP A 30 11.62 14.51 10.41
N GLU A 31 10.48 13.79 10.32
CA GLU A 31 10.47 12.33 10.10
C GLU A 31 10.89 11.95 8.67
N ALA A 32 10.66 12.83 7.68
CA ALA A 32 11.07 12.61 6.30
C ALA A 32 12.60 12.76 6.09
N ILE A 33 13.28 13.50 6.98
CA ILE A 33 14.74 13.69 6.94
C ILE A 33 15.49 12.48 7.54
N GLU A 34 14.87 11.75 8.47
CA GLU A 34 15.44 10.52 9.06
C GLU A 34 15.32 9.28 8.14
N ASP A 35 14.47 9.36 7.10
CA ASP A 35 14.23 8.33 6.07
C ASP A 35 15.43 8.06 5.13
N LYS A 36 16.65 8.52 5.48
CA LYS A 36 17.90 8.17 4.78
C LYS A 36 18.34 6.71 4.99
N SER A 37 17.66 5.97 5.87
CA SER A 37 17.89 4.54 6.13
C SER A 37 16.84 3.60 5.50
N SER A 38 15.93 4.15 4.69
CA SER A 38 14.66 3.58 4.17
C SER A 38 14.70 2.30 3.33
N LEU A 39 15.83 1.59 3.30
CA LEU A 39 15.96 0.31 2.59
C LEU A 39 16.14 -0.90 3.53
N LYS A 40 16.20 -0.71 4.85
CA LYS A 40 16.41 -1.82 5.79
C LYS A 40 15.21 -2.00 6.72
N LEU A 41 14.20 -2.73 6.24
CA LEU A 41 13.18 -3.32 7.11
C LEU A 41 13.85 -4.46 7.91
N SER A 42 14.23 -4.18 9.15
CA SER A 42 14.88 -5.14 10.03
C SER A 42 13.84 -5.93 10.84
N LYS A 43 14.09 -7.21 11.12
CA LYS A 43 13.21 -8.03 11.99
C LYS A 43 13.31 -7.64 13.48
N PHE A 44 14.21 -6.72 13.84
CA PHE A 44 14.57 -6.36 15.21
C PHE A 44 14.48 -4.84 15.45
N ASP A 45 13.53 -4.16 14.80
CA ASP A 45 13.31 -2.75 15.11
C ASP A 45 12.74 -2.61 16.52
N SER A 46 13.41 -1.79 17.33
CA SER A 46 12.99 -1.42 18.69
C SER A 46 11.89 -0.36 18.69
N GLY A 47 11.02 -0.38 17.67
CA GLY A 47 9.88 0.53 17.57
C GLY A 47 8.74 0.08 18.47
N GLU A 48 7.90 1.02 18.91
CA GLU A 48 6.69 0.72 19.66
C GLU A 48 5.83 -0.28 18.89
N LYS A 49 5.29 -1.27 19.63
CA LYS A 49 4.40 -2.29 19.07
C LYS A 49 3.08 -1.62 18.71
N GLU A 50 2.73 -1.69 17.43
CA GLU A 50 1.45 -1.22 16.97
C GLU A 50 0.37 -2.30 17.08
N ASP A 51 -0.89 -1.87 17.03
CA ASP A 51 -2.04 -2.75 17.07
C ASP A 51 -2.01 -3.76 15.91
N PRO A 52 -1.79 -5.05 16.18
CA PRO A 52 -1.58 -6.05 15.14
C PRO A 52 -2.83 -6.28 14.30
N THR A 53 -4.01 -5.99 14.85
CA THR A 53 -5.30 -6.10 14.15
C THR A 53 -5.43 -5.05 13.05
N LEU A 54 -5.03 -3.80 13.34
CA LEU A 54 -5.09 -2.71 12.37
C LEU A 54 -4.10 -2.93 11.23
N PHE A 55 -2.86 -3.31 11.55
CA PHE A 55 -1.86 -3.61 10.54
C PHE A 55 -2.28 -4.77 9.62
N LYS A 56 -2.85 -5.85 10.18
CA LYS A 56 -3.33 -6.99 9.38
C LYS A 56 -4.49 -6.62 8.47
N SER A 57 -5.46 -5.84 8.96
CA SER A 57 -6.59 -5.36 8.14
C SER A 57 -6.07 -4.56 6.94
N LEU A 58 -5.15 -3.64 7.20
CA LEU A 58 -4.57 -2.76 6.20
C LEU A 58 -3.78 -3.51 5.13
N VAL A 59 -2.93 -4.45 5.55
CA VAL A 59 -2.18 -5.28 4.60
C VAL A 59 -3.11 -6.22 3.82
N GLY A 60 -4.20 -6.71 4.43
CA GLY A 60 -5.24 -7.46 3.73
C GLY A 60 -5.92 -6.67 2.60
N SER A 61 -6.29 -5.41 2.87
CA SER A 61 -6.84 -4.51 1.86
C SER A 61 -5.84 -4.19 0.75
N LEU A 62 -4.57 -3.96 1.09
CA LEU A 62 -3.50 -3.78 0.10
C LEU A 62 -3.30 -5.01 -0.78
N MET A 63 -3.39 -6.21 -0.19
CA MET A 63 -3.25 -7.46 -0.92
C MET A 63 -4.35 -7.63 -1.99
N TYR A 64 -5.57 -7.16 -1.73
CA TYR A 64 -6.62 -7.09 -2.76
C TYR A 64 -6.19 -6.23 -3.96
N LEU A 65 -5.61 -5.05 -3.71
CA LEU A 65 -5.15 -4.12 -4.74
C LEU A 65 -4.03 -4.72 -5.62
N THR A 66 -3.22 -5.66 -5.11
CA THR A 66 -2.16 -6.28 -5.96
C THR A 66 -2.68 -6.96 -7.21
N SER A 67 -3.95 -7.40 -7.21
CA SER A 67 -4.59 -8.03 -8.37
C SER A 67 -4.86 -7.05 -9.51
N THR A 68 -5.15 -5.79 -9.19
CA THR A 68 -5.43 -4.71 -10.15
C THR A 68 -4.21 -3.83 -10.42
N ARG A 69 -3.27 -3.79 -9.46
CA ARG A 69 -2.10 -2.91 -9.39
C ARG A 69 -0.83 -3.73 -9.12
N PRO A 70 -0.23 -4.39 -10.14
CA PRO A 70 0.98 -5.19 -9.94
C PRO A 70 2.22 -4.33 -9.61
N ASP A 71 2.16 -3.01 -9.86
CA ASP A 71 3.25 -2.06 -9.58
C ASP A 71 3.63 -1.98 -8.08
N ILE A 72 2.66 -2.23 -7.19
CA ILE A 72 2.85 -2.22 -5.73
C ILE A 72 3.08 -3.62 -5.13
N MET A 73 2.99 -4.68 -5.94
CA MET A 73 2.99 -6.07 -5.46
C MET A 73 4.25 -6.42 -4.66
N TYR A 74 5.42 -5.99 -5.12
CA TYR A 74 6.67 -6.23 -4.43
C TYR A 74 6.72 -5.56 -3.06
N ALA A 75 6.34 -4.28 -2.98
CA ALA A 75 6.35 -3.53 -1.72
C ALA A 75 5.41 -4.14 -0.69
N ILE A 76 4.21 -4.56 -1.12
CA ILE A 76 3.23 -5.24 -0.25
C ILE A 76 3.75 -6.59 0.21
N GLY A 77 4.37 -7.37 -0.68
CA GLY A 77 4.97 -8.67 -0.33
C GLY A 77 6.00 -8.56 0.79
N VAL A 78 6.84 -7.51 0.77
CA VAL A 78 7.80 -7.25 1.84
C VAL A 78 7.10 -6.89 3.15
N VAL A 79 6.07 -6.04 3.13
CA VAL A 79 5.29 -5.66 4.32
C VAL A 79 4.53 -6.87 4.92
N CYS A 80 4.00 -7.76 4.08
CA CYS A 80 3.30 -8.98 4.50
C CYS A 80 4.16 -9.87 5.40
N CYS A 81 5.48 -9.91 5.19
CA CYS A 81 6.39 -10.70 6.01
C CYS A 81 6.42 -10.26 7.49
N PHE A 82 6.03 -9.02 7.78
CA PHE A 82 6.09 -8.42 9.11
C PHE A 82 4.73 -8.41 9.85
N MET A 83 3.67 -9.02 9.29
CA MET A 83 2.35 -9.10 9.93
C MET A 83 2.32 -9.75 11.33
N ARG A 84 3.32 -10.58 11.65
CA ARG A 84 3.43 -11.24 12.96
C ARG A 84 4.03 -10.34 14.03
N THR A 85 4.85 -9.36 13.63
CA THR A 85 5.60 -8.46 14.50
C THR A 85 5.66 -7.10 13.85
N SER A 86 4.52 -6.41 13.77
CA SER A 86 4.43 -5.07 13.19
C SER A 86 4.97 -4.05 14.19
N THR A 87 6.05 -3.38 13.82
CA THR A 87 6.62 -2.21 14.49
C THR A 87 6.19 -0.93 13.78
N SER A 88 6.33 0.20 14.46
CA SER A 88 6.03 1.52 13.88
C SER A 88 6.75 1.80 12.56
N THR A 89 7.98 1.29 12.39
CA THR A 89 8.74 1.41 11.14
C THR A 89 8.06 0.69 9.97
N HIS A 90 7.52 -0.51 10.21
CA HIS A 90 6.79 -1.26 9.20
C HIS A 90 5.48 -0.56 8.82
N MET A 91 4.76 0.03 9.79
CA MET A 91 3.56 0.81 9.50
C MET A 91 3.86 2.09 8.73
N LYS A 92 4.94 2.81 9.05
CA LYS A 92 5.40 3.96 8.27
C LYS A 92 5.63 3.57 6.80
N ALA A 93 6.27 2.42 6.55
CA ALA A 93 6.43 1.91 5.19
C ALA A 93 5.07 1.63 4.52
N THR A 94 4.11 1.04 5.23
CA THR A 94 2.78 0.79 4.68
C THR A 94 2.00 2.07 4.38
N LYS A 95 2.08 3.09 5.26
CA LYS A 95 1.51 4.43 5.01
C LYS A 95 2.11 5.09 3.77
N ARG A 96 3.40 4.85 3.47
CA ARG A 96 4.05 5.34 2.24
C ARG A 96 3.46 4.68 0.99
N ILE A 97 3.18 3.38 1.03
CA ILE A 97 2.49 2.66 -0.06
C ILE A 97 1.10 3.26 -0.30
N LEU A 98 0.34 3.54 0.77
CA LEU A 98 -0.97 4.18 0.66
C LEU A 98 -0.92 5.57 0.04
N ARG A 99 0.09 6.37 0.40
CA ARG A 99 0.31 7.69 -0.19
C ARG A 99 0.63 7.61 -1.68
N TYR A 100 1.44 6.63 -2.07
CA TYR A 100 1.72 6.36 -3.47
C TYR A 100 0.45 5.95 -4.22
N LEU A 101 -0.38 5.06 -3.65
CA LEU A 101 -1.67 4.66 -4.23
C LEU A 101 -2.59 5.85 -4.47
N LYS A 102 -2.70 6.77 -3.51
CA LYS A 102 -3.49 8.00 -3.66
C LYS A 102 -2.97 8.88 -4.79
N GLY A 103 -1.67 9.11 -4.85
CA GLY A 103 -1.05 9.96 -5.88
C GLY A 103 -1.08 9.33 -7.28
N THR A 104 -1.20 8.01 -7.36
CA THR A 104 -1.23 7.25 -8.62
C THR A 104 -2.61 6.71 -8.97
N PHE A 105 -3.66 7.20 -8.31
CA PHE A 105 -5.02 6.70 -8.51
C PHE A 105 -5.51 6.91 -9.96
N ASP A 106 -5.19 8.08 -10.54
CA ASP A 106 -5.54 8.41 -11.92
C ASP A 106 -4.64 7.70 -12.96
N PHE A 107 -3.60 7.00 -12.50
CA PHE A 107 -2.64 6.31 -13.35
C PHE A 107 -2.95 4.82 -13.36
N GLY A 108 -3.43 4.30 -14.48
CA GLY A 108 -3.79 2.89 -14.62
C GLY A 108 -3.39 2.32 -15.99
N LEU A 109 -3.04 1.03 -16.01
CA LEU A 109 -2.91 0.27 -17.25
C LEU A 109 -4.31 -0.11 -17.76
N PHE A 110 -4.65 0.38 -18.95
CA PHE A 110 -5.88 0.02 -19.65
C PHE A 110 -5.57 -1.03 -20.71
N TYR A 111 -6.03 -2.26 -20.49
CA TYR A 111 -5.98 -3.30 -21.52
C TYR A 111 -7.18 -3.14 -22.46
N SER A 112 -6.94 -2.59 -23.64
CA SER A 112 -7.88 -2.66 -24.76
C SER A 112 -7.86 -4.05 -25.36
N SER A 113 -9.04 -4.61 -25.66
CA SER A 113 -9.13 -5.86 -26.42
C SER A 113 -8.76 -5.59 -27.87
N SER A 114 -7.51 -5.82 -28.26
CA SER A 114 -7.10 -5.82 -29.67
C SER A 114 -7.26 -7.23 -30.23
N ASN A 115 -8.09 -7.40 -31.27
CA ASN A 115 -8.25 -8.68 -31.97
C ASN A 115 -7.14 -8.94 -33.01
N GLU A 116 -6.18 -8.02 -33.17
CA GLU A 116 -5.08 -8.17 -34.12
C GLU A 116 -3.79 -8.51 -33.37
N PHE A 117 -3.55 -9.81 -33.22
CA PHE A 117 -2.25 -10.33 -32.79
C PHE A 117 -1.43 -10.62 -34.05
N LYS A 118 -0.49 -9.73 -34.41
CA LYS A 118 0.57 -10.08 -35.34
C LYS A 118 1.73 -10.67 -34.54
N LEU A 119 1.91 -11.99 -34.69
CA LEU A 119 3.07 -12.72 -34.21
C LEU A 119 4.20 -12.64 -35.25
#